data_AF-A0A2C9CU45-F1
#
_entry.id   AF-A0A2C9CU45-F1
#
_cell.length_a   1.000
_cell.length_b   1.000
_cell.length_c   1.000
_cell.angle_alpha   90.00
_cell.angle_beta   90.00
_cell.angle_gamma   90.00
#
_symmetry.space_group_name_H-M   'P 1'
#
loop_
_entity.id
_entity.type
_entity.pdbx_description
1 polymer ?
#
loop_
_entity_poly.entity_id
_entity_poly.type
_entity_poly.pdbx_seq_one_letter_code
_entity_poly.pdbx_strand_id
1 'polypeptide(L)'
;MDDYFLKYEDRQPPEPLGYSITREMLWQFLAVIALVVGAWYIWWRWTGSLNPEALWFAIPLVMAETFAYFGMILFVFNLWKDDPIDIQPAPECLADVTENHPEGERQISVDVMFATYDEDPELVRLGIIDAKNMTYPHPIDIRIHILDDGRRPEMREVTESEGANYISRTTNEGFKAGNLRNAMEQTYGDFMVICDADTRPFPTLLVNTLGYFRDPKMAWVQTPQWFYDLPAGDTLDTVWGNRLGPIGAKAATLIQRIAGPIRVGADPFVNDPKMFYDVIQRRRNWVNASFCCGAGSIHRREAVMEAALRSFGSKVQQRTYAAEEVITLTSKEREVAPELMEAIRTEAAATELLTPYRFHVSEDIFTSIVLHADRRRGWKSKMHPIVESKMLSPQDLLTWTVQRYKYAGGSLDILVNDNPIFRPGLTFSQRLMYGTTFYSYLAPLWNMVFLFSPAIYLFTGVSPVSAYSSDFFMHLIPFLVTLELAMMVGTWGISGYAAKASYLSFFPLGMRAIYAVFRGQKISFPVTPKVRQSGNFLRLVRPQLFVIGVTIVAGIWGSAALLIDSMPHSPSGVVANLLWGLNNCFAMAGIIGAAMWVPKEDEGTVEE
;
A
#
# COMPACT_ATOMS: atom_id res chain seq x y z
N MET A 1 31.09 -7.62 -6.20
CA MET A 1 29.86 -7.25 -6.91
C MET A 1 28.91 -8.40 -6.64
N ASP A 2 27.85 -8.18 -5.86
CA ASP A 2 26.86 -9.23 -5.65
C ASP A 2 26.11 -9.43 -6.97
N ASP A 3 26.39 -10.52 -7.69
CA ASP A 3 25.72 -10.91 -8.95
C ASP A 3 24.20 -11.18 -8.81
N TYR A 4 23.63 -10.90 -7.64
CA TYR A 4 22.25 -11.21 -7.29
C TYR A 4 21.22 -10.59 -8.25
N PHE A 5 21.43 -9.35 -8.68
CA PHE A 5 20.47 -8.63 -9.52
C PHE A 5 20.65 -8.91 -11.01
N LEU A 6 21.88 -9.16 -11.47
CA LEU A 6 22.18 -9.42 -12.88
C LEU A 6 21.43 -10.65 -13.41
N LYS A 7 21.20 -11.68 -12.60
CA LYS A 7 20.43 -12.87 -13.00
C LYS A 7 18.95 -12.62 -13.33
N TYR A 8 18.41 -11.47 -12.95
CA TYR A 8 17.02 -11.12 -13.23
C TYR A 8 16.87 -10.06 -14.32
N GLU A 9 17.98 -9.63 -14.92
CA GLU A 9 18.01 -8.48 -15.83
C GLU A 9 17.13 -8.67 -17.07
N ASP A 10 17.08 -9.90 -17.59
CA ASP A 10 16.32 -10.27 -18.80
C ASP A 10 14.80 -10.38 -18.56
N ARG A 11 14.34 -10.31 -17.30
CA ARG A 11 12.91 -10.42 -17.00
C ARG A 11 12.15 -9.22 -17.54
N GLN A 12 10.98 -9.49 -18.09
CA GLN A 12 10.05 -8.48 -18.58
C GLN A 12 8.87 -8.30 -17.62
N PRO A 13 8.36 -7.07 -17.48
CA PRO A 13 7.19 -6.81 -16.65
C PRO A 13 5.96 -7.55 -17.22
N PRO A 14 5.01 -7.94 -16.36
CA PRO A 14 3.75 -8.49 -16.85
C PRO A 14 2.92 -7.39 -17.51
N GLU A 15 2.19 -7.75 -18.57
CA GLU A 15 1.19 -6.87 -19.17
C GLU A 15 0.12 -6.42 -18.16
N PRO A 16 -0.37 -5.18 -18.26
CA PRO A 16 -1.45 -4.69 -17.41
C PRO A 16 -2.73 -5.49 -17.62
N LEU A 17 -3.55 -5.59 -16.58
CA LEU A 17 -4.87 -6.18 -16.73
C LEU A 17 -5.71 -5.42 -17.77
N GLY A 18 -6.08 -6.08 -18.86
CA GLY A 18 -6.94 -5.50 -19.89
C GLY A 18 -8.29 -5.04 -19.36
N TYR A 19 -8.80 -3.93 -19.91
CA TYR A 19 -10.14 -3.41 -19.62
C TYR A 19 -11.21 -4.24 -20.32
N SER A 20 -12.34 -4.49 -19.66
CA SER A 20 -13.51 -5.16 -20.24
C SER A 20 -14.79 -4.58 -19.65
N ILE A 21 -15.62 -3.99 -20.51
CA ILE A 21 -16.91 -3.43 -20.11
C ILE A 21 -17.86 -4.52 -19.58
N THR A 22 -17.85 -5.70 -20.18
CA THR A 22 -18.67 -6.84 -19.72
C THR A 22 -18.27 -7.29 -18.33
N ARG A 23 -16.96 -7.35 -18.04
CA ARG A 23 -16.45 -7.67 -16.70
C ARG A 23 -16.85 -6.59 -15.69
N GLU A 24 -16.73 -5.32 -16.05
CA GLU A 24 -17.14 -4.21 -15.19
C GLU A 24 -18.63 -4.28 -14.84
N MET A 25 -19.49 -4.45 -15.84
CA MET A 25 -20.95 -4.57 -15.64
C MET A 25 -21.31 -5.80 -14.78
N LEU A 26 -20.68 -6.95 -15.04
CA LEU A 26 -20.91 -8.16 -14.25
C LEU A 26 -20.45 -8.00 -12.80
N TRP A 27 -19.30 -7.37 -12.58
CA TRP A 27 -18.81 -7.00 -11.25
C TRP A 27 -19.81 -6.09 -10.54
N GLN A 28 -20.25 -5.00 -11.17
CA GLN A 28 -21.22 -4.06 -10.58
C GLN A 28 -22.52 -4.77 -10.19
N PHE A 29 -23.05 -5.63 -11.07
CA PHE A 29 -24.25 -6.42 -10.80
C PHE A 29 -24.07 -7.35 -9.60
N LEU A 30 -23.02 -8.17 -9.59
CA LEU A 30 -22.75 -9.11 -8.50
C LEU A 30 -22.43 -8.40 -7.19
N ALA A 31 -21.71 -7.27 -7.24
CA ALA A 31 -21.39 -6.47 -6.07
C ALA A 31 -22.66 -5.86 -5.45
N VAL A 32 -23.59 -5.35 -6.27
CA VAL A 32 -24.89 -4.86 -5.78
C VAL A 32 -25.69 -5.98 -5.12
N ILE A 33 -25.74 -7.18 -5.72
CA ILE A 33 -26.38 -8.35 -5.10
C ILE A 33 -25.72 -8.67 -3.77
N ALA A 34 -24.39 -8.76 -3.73
CA ALA A 34 -23.65 -9.08 -2.52
C ALA A 34 -23.88 -8.04 -1.40
N LEU A 35 -24.01 -6.76 -1.75
CA LEU A 35 -24.38 -5.70 -0.80
C LEU A 35 -25.82 -5.86 -0.31
N VAL A 36 -26.80 -6.12 -1.17
CA VAL A 36 -28.19 -6.29 -0.74
C VAL A 36 -28.35 -7.52 0.16
N VAL A 37 -27.78 -8.66 -0.25
CA VAL A 37 -27.83 -9.90 0.53
C VAL A 37 -27.01 -9.77 1.83
N GLY A 38 -25.87 -9.07 1.79
CA GLY A 38 -25.08 -8.76 2.98
C GLY A 38 -25.80 -7.85 3.97
N ALA A 39 -26.50 -6.81 3.48
CA ALA A 39 -27.33 -5.96 4.32
C ALA A 39 -28.47 -6.75 4.98
N TRP A 40 -29.11 -7.65 4.23
CA TRP A 40 -30.13 -8.56 4.76
C TRP A 40 -29.56 -9.48 5.84
N TYR A 41 -28.38 -10.08 5.62
CA TYR A 41 -27.66 -10.87 6.62
C TYR A 41 -27.36 -10.06 7.88
N ILE A 42 -26.72 -8.88 7.76
CA ILE A 42 -26.36 -8.04 8.91
C ILE A 42 -27.59 -7.55 9.67
N TRP A 43 -28.66 -7.17 8.97
CA TRP A 43 -29.92 -6.79 9.60
C TRP A 43 -30.52 -7.94 10.41
N TRP A 44 -30.57 -9.16 9.84
CA TRP A 44 -31.02 -10.36 10.55
C TRP A 44 -30.10 -10.67 11.74
N ARG A 45 -28.79 -10.45 11.59
CA ARG A 45 -27.82 -10.67 12.67
C ARG A 45 -28.17 -9.85 13.91
N TRP A 46 -28.51 -8.58 13.74
CA TRP A 46 -28.91 -7.68 14.84
C TRP A 46 -30.32 -7.92 15.39
N THR A 47 -31.27 -8.38 14.56
CA THR A 47 -32.69 -8.41 14.93
C THR A 47 -33.18 -9.77 15.43
N GLY A 48 -32.68 -10.87 14.87
CA GLY A 48 -33.22 -12.21 15.11
C GLY A 48 -32.21 -13.24 15.61
N SER A 49 -30.91 -13.01 15.40
CA SER A 49 -29.93 -14.09 15.59
C SER A 49 -29.12 -14.03 16.89
N LEU A 50 -29.12 -12.92 17.63
CA LEU A 50 -28.26 -12.77 18.80
C LEU A 50 -28.64 -13.77 19.89
N ASN A 51 -27.63 -14.35 20.55
CA ASN A 51 -27.87 -15.15 21.76
C ASN A 51 -28.03 -14.23 22.98
N PRO A 52 -29.24 -14.10 23.57
CA PRO A 52 -29.47 -13.22 24.72
C PRO A 52 -28.73 -13.67 25.98
N GLU A 53 -28.42 -14.96 26.10
CA GLU A 53 -27.69 -15.52 27.25
C GLU A 53 -26.18 -15.33 27.13
N ALA A 54 -25.68 -14.93 25.95
CA ALA A 54 -24.26 -14.79 25.66
C ALA A 54 -23.92 -13.46 24.96
N LEU A 55 -24.55 -12.36 25.39
CA LEU A 55 -24.34 -11.04 24.78
C LEU A 55 -22.88 -10.58 24.79
N TRP A 56 -22.10 -10.99 25.79
CA TRP A 56 -20.66 -10.71 25.87
C TRP A 56 -19.87 -11.28 24.68
N PHE A 57 -20.38 -12.34 24.04
CA PHE A 57 -19.79 -12.94 22.83
C PHE A 57 -20.53 -12.51 21.56
N ALA A 58 -21.87 -12.48 21.62
CA ALA A 58 -22.71 -12.13 20.48
C ALA A 58 -22.49 -10.69 19.98
N ILE A 59 -22.39 -9.71 20.91
CA ILE A 59 -22.25 -8.28 20.57
C ILE A 59 -20.90 -8.01 19.89
N PRO A 60 -19.73 -8.42 20.43
CA PRO A 60 -18.46 -8.24 19.73
C PRO A 60 -18.43 -8.88 18.35
N LEU A 61 -19.02 -10.07 18.17
CA LEU A 61 -19.05 -10.73 16.87
C LEU A 61 -19.91 -9.97 15.86
N VAL A 62 -21.14 -9.58 16.20
CA VAL A 62 -22.00 -8.85 15.25
C VAL A 62 -21.44 -7.46 14.94
N MET A 63 -20.77 -6.79 15.90
CA MET A 63 -20.05 -5.55 15.62
C MET A 63 -18.88 -5.77 14.66
N ALA A 64 -18.09 -6.83 14.87
CA ALA A 64 -17.00 -7.20 13.96
C ALA A 64 -17.51 -7.45 12.54
N GLU A 65 -18.61 -8.20 12.39
CA GLU A 65 -19.28 -8.43 11.10
C GLU A 65 -19.79 -7.13 10.48
N THR A 66 -20.35 -6.23 11.28
CA THR A 66 -20.85 -4.92 10.82
C THR A 66 -19.70 -4.04 10.31
N PHE A 67 -18.57 -3.98 11.02
CA PHE A 67 -17.39 -3.24 10.57
C PHE A 67 -16.77 -3.84 9.31
N ALA A 68 -16.65 -5.17 9.24
CA ALA A 68 -16.19 -5.84 8.03
C ALA A 68 -17.11 -5.56 6.83
N TYR A 69 -18.44 -5.57 7.05
CA TYR A 69 -19.43 -5.25 6.02
C TYR A 69 -19.35 -3.77 5.57
N PHE A 70 -19.13 -2.83 6.48
CA PHE A 70 -18.86 -1.44 6.11
C PHE A 70 -17.57 -1.31 5.27
N GLY A 71 -16.52 -2.04 5.63
CA GLY A 71 -15.30 -2.15 4.83
C GLY A 71 -15.56 -2.71 3.43
N MET A 72 -16.45 -3.69 3.29
CA MET A 72 -16.89 -4.22 2.00
C MET A 72 -17.59 -3.14 1.16
N ILE A 73 -18.48 -2.33 1.73
CA ILE A 73 -19.13 -1.22 1.01
C ILE A 73 -18.07 -0.26 0.42
N LEU A 74 -17.10 0.13 1.25
CA LEU A 74 -16.00 0.99 0.83
C LEU A 74 -15.15 0.35 -0.29
N PHE A 75 -14.86 -0.95 -0.17
CA PHE A 75 -14.11 -1.69 -1.19
C PHE A 75 -14.89 -1.83 -2.50
N VAL A 76 -16.20 -2.08 -2.45
CA VAL A 76 -17.07 -2.11 -3.64
C VAL A 76 -17.06 -0.76 -4.34
N PHE A 77 -17.16 0.33 -3.57
CA PHE A 77 -17.04 1.68 -4.13
C PHE A 77 -15.67 1.91 -4.79
N ASN A 78 -14.59 1.43 -4.17
CA ASN A 78 -13.25 1.53 -4.72
C ASN A 78 -13.11 0.84 -6.08
N LEU A 79 -13.69 -0.35 -6.21
CA LEU A 79 -13.61 -1.15 -7.43
C LEU A 79 -14.71 -0.83 -8.45
N TRP A 80 -15.56 0.17 -8.20
CA TRP A 80 -16.82 0.39 -8.93
C TRP A 80 -16.65 0.56 -10.44
N LYS A 81 -15.63 1.30 -10.87
CA LYS A 81 -15.36 1.60 -12.27
C LYS A 81 -13.88 1.37 -12.60
N ASP A 82 -13.62 0.68 -13.69
CA ASP A 82 -12.27 0.47 -14.22
C ASP A 82 -11.91 1.56 -15.22
N ASP A 83 -10.61 1.76 -15.41
CA ASP A 83 -10.09 2.79 -16.30
C ASP A 83 -9.53 2.13 -17.56
N PRO A 84 -10.04 2.46 -18.76
CA PRO A 84 -9.49 1.97 -20.00
C PRO A 84 -8.00 2.31 -20.13
N ILE A 85 -7.25 1.39 -20.75
CA ILE A 85 -5.83 1.61 -21.06
C ILE A 85 -5.78 2.59 -22.23
N ASP A 86 -5.38 3.82 -21.92
CA ASP A 86 -5.26 4.92 -22.88
C ASP A 86 -3.96 5.69 -22.60
N ILE A 87 -3.05 5.65 -23.56
CA ILE A 87 -1.74 6.30 -23.51
C ILE A 87 -1.80 7.53 -24.40
N GLN A 88 -1.67 8.69 -23.79
CA GLN A 88 -1.71 9.97 -24.48
C GLN A 88 -0.37 10.24 -25.16
N PRO A 89 -0.35 10.85 -26.36
CA PRO A 89 0.89 11.15 -27.07
C PRO A 89 1.77 12.11 -26.26
N ALA A 90 3.07 11.83 -26.27
CA ALA A 90 4.07 12.65 -25.61
C ALA A 90 4.00 14.13 -26.07
N PRO A 91 4.10 15.11 -25.16
CA PRO A 91 4.19 16.52 -25.53
C PRO A 91 5.48 16.85 -26.28
N GLU A 92 5.37 17.68 -27.32
CA GLU A 92 6.49 18.05 -28.18
C GLU A 92 7.36 19.13 -27.52
N CYS A 93 6.73 20.05 -26.81
CA CYS A 93 7.39 21.18 -26.16
C CYS A 93 6.67 21.57 -24.85
N LEU A 94 7.22 22.54 -24.13
CA LEU A 94 6.61 23.01 -22.88
C LEU A 94 5.22 23.64 -23.08
N ALA A 95 4.98 24.30 -24.21
CA ALA A 95 3.70 24.96 -24.48
C ALA A 95 2.52 23.96 -24.54
N ASP A 96 2.79 22.68 -24.82
CA ASP A 96 1.81 21.60 -24.84
C ASP A 96 1.25 21.21 -23.47
N VAL A 97 1.97 21.54 -22.39
CA VAL A 97 1.65 21.11 -21.01
C VAL A 97 1.42 22.28 -20.06
N THR A 98 1.69 23.50 -20.53
CA THR A 98 1.55 24.76 -19.78
C THR A 98 1.13 25.88 -20.73
N GLU A 99 -0.05 26.42 -20.52
CA GLU A 99 -0.50 27.60 -21.26
C GLU A 99 0.24 28.85 -20.78
N ASN A 100 0.75 29.66 -21.71
CA ASN A 100 1.39 30.96 -21.44
C ASN A 100 2.62 30.90 -20.52
N HIS A 101 3.45 29.86 -20.62
CA HIS A 101 4.71 29.80 -19.87
C HIS A 101 5.62 30.99 -20.26
N PRO A 102 6.22 31.74 -19.29
CA PRO A 102 7.01 32.93 -19.59
C PRO A 102 8.20 32.69 -20.53
N GLU A 103 8.73 31.47 -20.53
CA GLU A 103 9.88 31.06 -21.35
C GLU A 103 9.50 30.58 -22.76
N GLY A 104 8.22 30.62 -23.13
CA GLY A 104 7.73 30.33 -24.48
C GLY A 104 7.91 28.87 -24.92
N GLU A 105 8.07 28.67 -26.23
CA GLU A 105 8.31 27.37 -26.86
C GLU A 105 9.76 26.92 -26.65
N ARG A 106 9.98 26.16 -25.58
CA ARG A 106 11.24 25.43 -25.37
C ARG A 106 10.99 23.94 -25.15
N GLN A 107 12.06 23.15 -25.20
CA GLN A 107 12.01 21.75 -24.80
C GLN A 107 11.62 21.60 -23.33
N ILE A 108 10.95 20.50 -23.02
CA ILE A 108 10.60 20.12 -21.65
C ILE A 108 11.88 19.77 -20.90
N SER A 109 11.98 20.16 -19.64
CA SER A 109 13.06 19.78 -18.74
C SER A 109 12.54 18.83 -17.66
N VAL A 110 13.26 17.75 -17.41
CA VAL A 110 12.89 16.70 -16.45
C VAL A 110 14.07 16.43 -15.51
N ASP A 111 13.83 16.56 -14.21
CA ASP A 111 14.78 16.14 -13.18
C ASP A 111 14.45 14.71 -12.72
N VAL A 112 15.38 13.78 -12.89
CA VAL A 112 15.28 12.40 -12.41
C VAL A 112 16.02 12.31 -11.08
N MET A 113 15.29 12.08 -9.99
CA MET A 113 15.82 12.17 -8.64
C MET A 113 15.86 10.81 -7.96
N PHE A 114 17.05 10.34 -7.59
CA PHE A 114 17.25 9.11 -6.82
C PHE A 114 17.56 9.45 -5.36
N ALA A 115 16.66 9.09 -4.45
CA ALA A 115 16.91 9.25 -3.02
C ALA A 115 17.65 8.03 -2.45
N THR A 116 18.81 8.26 -1.84
CA THR A 116 19.63 7.20 -1.24
C THR A 116 20.19 7.60 0.13
N TYR A 117 20.43 6.61 0.99
CA TYR A 117 20.96 6.81 2.33
C TYR A 117 22.09 5.82 2.67
N ASP A 118 21.84 4.52 2.54
CA ASP A 118 22.79 3.44 2.86
C ASP A 118 22.90 2.37 1.77
N GLU A 119 22.19 2.54 0.63
CA GLU A 119 22.21 1.60 -0.48
C GLU A 119 23.56 1.58 -1.21
N ASP A 120 23.97 0.41 -1.70
CA ASP A 120 25.22 0.23 -2.44
C ASP A 120 25.31 1.22 -3.63
N PRO A 121 26.39 2.03 -3.73
CA PRO A 121 26.63 2.87 -4.89
C PRO A 121 26.49 2.16 -6.24
N GLU A 122 26.92 0.90 -6.35
CA GLU A 122 26.82 0.16 -7.60
C GLU A 122 25.37 -0.23 -7.95
N LEU A 123 24.51 -0.42 -6.94
CA LEU A 123 23.07 -0.56 -7.18
C LEU A 123 22.47 0.73 -7.77
N VAL A 124 22.85 1.89 -7.20
CA VAL A 124 22.39 3.20 -7.69
C VAL A 124 22.95 3.49 -9.09
N ARG A 125 24.18 3.05 -9.40
CA ARG A 125 24.78 3.14 -10.74
C ARG A 125 23.87 2.56 -11.82
N LEU A 126 23.28 1.39 -11.57
CA LEU A 126 22.36 0.75 -12.51
C LEU A 126 21.12 1.62 -12.77
N GLY A 127 20.60 2.30 -11.74
CA GLY A 127 19.52 3.28 -11.88
C GLY A 127 19.91 4.48 -12.74
N ILE A 128 21.14 5.00 -12.57
CA ILE A 128 21.67 6.11 -13.38
C ILE A 128 21.79 5.71 -14.85
N ILE A 129 22.35 4.53 -15.13
CA ILE A 129 22.52 4.00 -16.49
C ILE A 129 21.16 3.85 -17.18
N ASP A 130 20.17 3.28 -16.48
CA ASP A 130 18.82 3.12 -17.03
C ASP A 130 18.11 4.46 -17.26
N ALA A 131 18.30 5.43 -16.36
CA ALA A 131 17.76 6.78 -16.53
C ALA A 131 18.35 7.49 -17.76
N LYS A 132 19.64 7.29 -18.06
CA LYS A 132 20.27 7.80 -19.30
C LYS A 132 19.69 7.19 -20.57
N ASN A 133 19.17 5.96 -20.48
CA ASN A 133 18.58 5.23 -21.60
C ASN A 133 17.09 5.57 -21.82
N MET A 134 16.50 6.48 -21.03
CA MET A 134 15.15 6.98 -21.28
C MET A 134 15.06 7.65 -22.65
N THR A 135 14.07 7.23 -23.42
CA THR A 135 13.82 7.71 -24.77
C THR A 135 12.69 8.74 -24.75
N TYR A 136 12.73 9.66 -25.71
CA TYR A 136 11.66 10.61 -25.93
C TYR A 136 11.59 10.99 -27.41
N PRO A 137 10.39 11.06 -28.02
CA PRO A 137 10.26 11.29 -29.47
C PRO A 137 10.60 12.72 -29.91
N HIS A 138 10.72 13.66 -28.97
CA HIS A 138 11.01 15.08 -29.22
C HIS A 138 12.26 15.52 -28.43
N PRO A 139 12.85 16.70 -28.73
CA PRO A 139 13.90 17.27 -27.89
C PRO A 139 13.44 17.42 -26.43
N ILE A 140 14.24 16.92 -25.49
CA ILE A 140 13.97 16.97 -24.04
C ILE A 140 15.29 17.14 -23.29
N ASP A 141 15.27 17.92 -22.20
CA ASP A 141 16.40 18.08 -21.29
C ASP A 141 16.20 17.18 -20.06
N ILE A 142 16.93 16.06 -19.99
CA ILE A 142 16.86 15.13 -18.86
C ILE A 142 18.10 15.33 -17.98
N ARG A 143 17.90 15.64 -16.71
CA ARG A 143 18.96 15.82 -15.72
C ARG A 143 18.82 14.80 -14.60
N ILE A 144 19.88 14.05 -14.33
CA ILE A 144 19.88 12.99 -13.33
C ILE A 144 20.55 13.50 -12.06
N HIS A 145 19.89 13.33 -10.91
CA HIS A 145 20.32 13.82 -9.61
C HIS A 145 20.29 12.71 -8.57
N ILE A 146 21.42 12.48 -7.91
CA ILE A 146 21.56 11.54 -6.79
C ILE A 146 21.52 12.33 -5.50
N LEU A 147 20.52 12.03 -4.68
CA LEU A 147 20.24 12.73 -3.44
C LEU A 147 20.72 11.86 -2.27
N ASP A 148 21.95 12.08 -1.81
CA ASP A 148 22.59 11.24 -0.80
C ASP A 148 22.53 11.82 0.62
N ASP A 149 21.64 11.26 1.44
CA ASP A 149 21.52 11.59 2.88
C ASP A 149 22.61 10.87 3.73
N GLY A 150 23.34 9.93 3.14
CA GLY A 150 24.46 9.22 3.76
C GLY A 150 25.78 9.99 3.70
N ARG A 151 25.91 10.93 2.76
CA ARG A 151 27.12 11.77 2.55
C ARG A 151 28.36 10.93 2.24
N ARG A 152 28.20 9.93 1.38
CA ARG A 152 29.17 8.86 1.14
C ARG A 152 30.14 9.26 0.03
N PRO A 153 31.47 9.31 0.29
CA PRO A 153 32.47 9.60 -0.74
C PRO A 153 32.38 8.66 -1.94
N GLU A 154 32.14 7.37 -1.71
CA GLU A 154 31.98 6.35 -2.74
C GLU A 154 30.75 6.61 -3.63
N MET A 155 29.62 7.05 -3.07
CA MET A 155 28.42 7.40 -3.84
C MET A 155 28.68 8.62 -4.73
N ARG A 156 29.44 9.59 -4.22
CA ARG A 156 29.86 10.76 -4.99
C ARG A 156 30.73 10.37 -6.18
N GLU A 157 31.71 9.50 -5.96
CA GLU A 157 32.59 9.00 -7.03
C GLU A 157 31.79 8.29 -8.13
N VAL A 158 30.87 7.39 -7.75
CA VAL A 158 29.98 6.72 -8.72
C VAL A 158 29.16 7.74 -9.49
N THR A 159 28.51 8.67 -8.79
CA THR A 159 27.65 9.71 -9.39
C THR A 159 28.42 10.57 -10.39
N GLU A 160 29.61 11.04 -10.02
CA GLU A 160 30.48 11.86 -10.86
C GLU A 160 31.04 11.07 -12.06
N SER A 161 31.39 9.79 -11.86
CA SER A 161 31.86 8.91 -12.94
C SER A 161 30.79 8.66 -14.01
N GLU A 162 29.52 8.64 -13.60
CA GLU A 162 28.39 8.54 -14.51
C GLU A 162 27.93 9.91 -15.06
N GLY A 163 28.56 11.02 -14.68
CA GLY A 163 28.15 12.35 -15.13
C GLY A 163 26.75 12.77 -14.65
N ALA A 164 26.29 12.20 -13.53
CA ALA A 164 25.08 12.62 -12.84
C ALA A 164 25.40 13.70 -11.78
N ASN A 165 24.38 14.42 -11.31
CA ASN A 165 24.56 15.46 -10.30
C ASN A 165 24.47 14.88 -8.89
N TYR A 166 25.53 15.05 -8.09
CA TYR A 166 25.53 14.66 -6.68
C TYR A 166 25.01 15.79 -5.79
N ILE A 167 23.94 15.53 -5.05
CA ILE A 167 23.33 16.46 -4.09
C ILE A 167 23.33 15.81 -2.72
N SER A 168 23.79 16.53 -1.71
CA SER A 168 23.73 16.12 -0.31
C SER A 168 23.37 17.30 0.60
N ARG A 169 23.15 17.03 1.88
CA ARG A 169 22.78 18.06 2.88
C ARG A 169 23.38 17.78 4.25
N THR A 170 23.40 18.81 5.10
CA THR A 170 24.01 18.76 6.44
C THR A 170 23.19 17.97 7.46
N THR A 171 21.86 17.98 7.37
CA THR A 171 20.96 17.30 8.32
C THR A 171 20.00 16.33 7.60
N ASN A 172 19.55 15.28 8.29
CA ASN A 172 18.58 14.31 7.75
C ASN A 172 17.13 14.62 8.17
N GLU A 173 16.83 15.89 8.42
CA GLU A 173 15.51 16.33 8.84
C GLU A 173 14.46 16.00 7.77
N GLY A 174 13.33 15.41 8.16
CA GLY A 174 12.26 15.05 7.21
C GLY A 174 12.59 13.86 6.31
N PHE A 175 13.68 13.11 6.56
CA PHE A 175 14.06 11.91 5.80
C PHE A 175 14.00 12.15 4.27
N LYS A 176 13.44 11.21 3.50
CA LYS A 176 13.27 11.31 2.04
C LYS A 176 12.56 12.60 1.60
N ALA A 177 11.49 13.01 2.27
CA ALA A 177 10.75 14.25 1.95
C ALA A 177 11.65 15.49 2.08
N GLY A 178 12.50 15.52 3.12
CA GLY A 178 13.48 16.59 3.30
C GLY A 178 14.61 16.55 2.29
N ASN A 179 15.02 15.36 1.85
CA ASN A 179 16.04 15.20 0.82
C ASN A 179 15.53 15.72 -0.54
N LEU A 180 14.30 15.37 -0.92
CA LEU A 180 13.62 15.92 -2.09
C LEU A 180 13.47 17.46 -2.01
N ARG A 181 13.08 18.00 -0.85
CA ARG A 181 13.04 19.46 -0.63
C ARG A 181 14.40 20.11 -0.93
N ASN A 182 15.48 19.58 -0.36
CA ASN A 182 16.84 20.12 -0.55
C ASN A 182 17.27 20.09 -2.02
N ALA A 183 16.90 19.03 -2.75
CA ALA A 183 17.13 18.93 -4.19
C ALA A 183 16.32 19.98 -4.98
N MET A 184 15.07 20.23 -4.59
CA MET A 184 14.22 21.21 -5.25
C MET A 184 14.72 22.65 -5.11
N GLU A 185 15.55 22.95 -4.11
CA GLU A 185 16.21 24.26 -3.97
C GLU A 185 17.38 24.46 -4.96
N GLN A 186 17.85 23.39 -5.58
CA GLN A 186 19.04 23.36 -6.45
C GLN A 186 18.72 22.92 -7.90
N THR A 187 17.46 22.57 -8.18
CA THR A 187 17.01 21.99 -9.45
C THR A 187 15.77 22.71 -9.98
N TYR A 188 15.58 22.70 -11.31
CA TYR A 188 14.64 23.61 -11.97
C TYR A 188 13.83 22.99 -13.12
N GLY A 189 13.85 21.66 -13.29
CA GLY A 189 13.08 20.97 -14.32
C GLY A 189 11.57 21.15 -14.15
N ASP A 190 10.82 21.15 -15.25
CA ASP A 190 9.36 21.31 -15.24
C ASP A 190 8.66 20.15 -14.53
N PHE A 191 9.21 18.95 -14.72
CA PHE A 191 8.77 17.72 -14.10
C PHE A 191 9.89 17.07 -13.29
N MET A 192 9.48 16.29 -12.29
CA MET A 192 10.38 15.51 -11.45
C MET A 192 9.98 14.04 -11.49
N VAL A 193 10.90 13.16 -11.87
CA VAL A 193 10.75 11.71 -11.71
C VAL A 193 11.34 11.34 -10.35
N ILE A 194 10.52 10.74 -9.49
CA ILE A 194 10.95 10.32 -8.15
C ILE A 194 11.28 8.83 -8.18
N CYS A 195 12.53 8.52 -7.87
CA CYS A 195 13.09 7.18 -7.79
C CYS A 195 13.58 6.90 -6.35
N ASP A 196 13.31 5.70 -5.85
CA ASP A 196 14.12 5.13 -4.77
C ASP A 196 15.49 4.70 -5.32
N ALA A 197 16.45 4.47 -4.43
CA ALA A 197 17.82 4.07 -4.80
C ALA A 197 17.88 2.80 -5.67
N ASP A 198 16.92 1.88 -5.52
CA ASP A 198 16.81 0.62 -6.26
C ASP A 198 15.83 0.69 -7.44
N THR A 199 15.22 1.87 -7.68
CA THR A 199 14.32 2.06 -8.82
C THR A 199 15.12 2.16 -10.09
N ARG A 200 14.71 1.42 -11.12
CA ARG A 200 15.33 1.42 -12.43
C ARG A 200 14.28 1.75 -13.49
N PRO A 201 14.25 2.98 -14.03
CA PRO A 201 13.23 3.42 -14.98
C PRO A 201 13.42 2.75 -16.35
N PHE A 202 12.34 2.45 -17.04
CA PHE A 202 12.40 1.91 -18.39
C PHE A 202 12.56 3.00 -19.45
N PRO A 203 13.10 2.65 -20.63
CA PRO A 203 13.26 3.58 -21.74
C PRO A 203 11.98 4.33 -22.13
N THR A 204 10.81 3.74 -21.87
CA THR A 204 9.49 4.23 -22.25
C THR A 204 8.83 5.15 -21.22
N LEU A 205 9.41 5.31 -20.02
CA LEU A 205 8.74 5.96 -18.88
C LEU A 205 8.22 7.35 -19.25
N LEU A 206 9.05 8.21 -19.85
CA LEU A 206 8.66 9.57 -20.21
C LEU A 206 7.68 9.60 -21.39
N VAL A 207 7.89 8.74 -22.39
CA VAL A 207 7.02 8.63 -23.57
C VAL A 207 5.58 8.29 -23.19
N ASN A 208 5.41 7.32 -22.30
CA ASN A 208 4.10 6.79 -21.95
C ASN A 208 3.37 7.61 -20.85
N THR A 209 4.08 8.53 -20.17
CA THR A 209 3.50 9.25 -19.02
C THR A 209 3.39 10.76 -19.20
N LEU A 210 4.30 11.42 -19.94
CA LEU A 210 4.27 12.88 -20.05
C LEU A 210 3.03 13.40 -20.81
N GLY A 211 2.40 12.57 -21.66
CA GLY A 211 1.16 12.89 -22.36
C GLY A 211 -0.01 13.29 -21.43
N TYR A 212 -0.08 12.75 -20.21
CA TYR A 212 -1.14 13.10 -19.26
C TYR A 212 -1.03 14.55 -18.75
N PHE A 213 0.16 15.15 -18.78
CA PHE A 213 0.40 16.52 -18.33
C PHE A 213 -0.04 17.58 -19.34
N ARG A 214 -0.56 17.18 -20.50
CA ARG A 214 -1.34 18.07 -21.37
C ARG A 214 -2.56 18.64 -20.65
N ASP A 215 -3.09 17.93 -19.65
CA ASP A 215 -3.98 18.55 -18.67
C ASP A 215 -3.13 19.42 -17.70
N PRO A 216 -3.28 20.76 -17.71
CA PRO A 216 -2.50 21.64 -16.83
C PRO A 216 -2.79 21.39 -15.34
N LYS A 217 -3.89 20.71 -15.01
CA LYS A 217 -4.22 20.30 -13.64
C LYS A 217 -3.62 18.96 -13.27
N MET A 218 -2.95 18.23 -14.16
CA MET A 218 -2.27 16.99 -13.78
C MET A 218 -1.06 17.32 -12.90
N ALA A 219 -1.15 16.94 -11.62
CA ALA A 219 -0.11 17.18 -10.64
C ALA A 219 0.91 16.02 -10.61
N TRP A 220 0.46 14.77 -10.73
CA TRP A 220 1.36 13.63 -10.84
C TRP A 220 0.76 12.45 -11.61
N VAL A 221 1.65 11.62 -12.13
CA VAL A 221 1.35 10.32 -12.74
C VAL A 221 2.13 9.26 -11.97
N GLN A 222 1.44 8.28 -11.40
CA GLN A 222 2.03 7.11 -10.74
C GLN A 222 2.08 5.95 -11.73
N THR A 223 3.21 5.25 -11.82
CA THR A 223 3.32 3.98 -12.56
C THR A 223 3.33 2.80 -11.57
N PRO A 224 2.94 1.58 -11.98
CA PRO A 224 3.05 0.41 -11.13
C PRO A 224 4.52 0.17 -10.75
N GLN A 225 4.75 -0.18 -9.49
CA GLN A 225 6.06 -0.62 -9.02
C GLN A 225 6.16 -2.11 -9.24
N TRP A 226 7.18 -2.58 -9.97
CA TRP A 226 7.35 -4.00 -10.27
C TRP A 226 8.63 -4.53 -9.64
N PHE A 227 8.46 -5.57 -8.81
CA PHE A 227 9.58 -6.31 -8.24
C PHE A 227 9.98 -7.45 -9.18
N TYR A 228 11.12 -7.29 -9.85
CA TYR A 228 11.59 -8.23 -10.88
C TYR A 228 12.35 -9.42 -10.30
N ASP A 229 12.75 -9.34 -9.03
CA ASP A 229 13.54 -10.34 -8.31
C ASP A 229 12.69 -11.38 -7.57
N LEU A 230 11.36 -11.34 -7.71
CA LEU A 230 10.46 -12.27 -7.03
C LEU A 230 10.72 -13.73 -7.48
N PRO A 231 10.88 -14.67 -6.53
CA PRO A 231 10.97 -16.09 -6.85
C PRO A 231 9.69 -16.57 -7.54
N ALA A 232 9.83 -17.09 -8.77
CA ALA A 232 8.69 -17.60 -9.52
C ALA A 232 8.16 -18.92 -8.92
N GLY A 233 9.03 -19.72 -8.32
CA GLY A 233 8.71 -21.06 -7.83
C GLY A 233 8.42 -22.08 -8.94
N ASP A 234 8.53 -23.36 -8.58
CA ASP A 234 8.27 -24.49 -9.46
C ASP A 234 6.80 -24.89 -9.41
N THR A 235 6.23 -25.35 -10.52
CA THR A 235 4.85 -25.84 -10.53
C THR A 235 4.73 -27.14 -9.73
N LEU A 236 3.57 -27.37 -9.11
CA LEU A 236 3.35 -28.52 -8.24
C LEU A 236 3.60 -29.85 -8.96
N ASP A 237 3.25 -29.94 -10.24
CA ASP A 237 3.47 -31.11 -11.10
C ASP A 237 4.95 -31.37 -11.37
N THR A 238 5.77 -30.33 -11.48
CA THR A 238 7.22 -30.47 -11.57
C THR A 238 7.78 -30.99 -10.25
N VAL A 239 7.38 -30.40 -9.13
CA VAL A 239 7.88 -30.81 -7.80
C VAL A 239 7.45 -32.23 -7.44
N TRP A 240 6.19 -32.58 -7.65
CA TRP A 240 5.67 -33.92 -7.38
C TRP A 240 6.16 -34.92 -8.42
N GLY A 241 6.37 -34.52 -9.67
CA GLY A 241 7.03 -35.33 -10.68
C GLY A 241 8.44 -35.74 -10.26
N ASN A 242 9.23 -34.79 -9.77
CA ASN A 242 10.59 -35.04 -9.30
C ASN A 242 10.64 -35.89 -8.03
N ARG A 243 9.66 -35.77 -7.12
CA ARG A 243 9.64 -36.51 -5.84
C ARG A 243 8.93 -37.88 -5.90
N LEU A 244 7.84 -37.96 -6.65
CA LEU A 244 6.88 -39.08 -6.64
C LEU A 244 6.69 -39.69 -8.05
N GLY A 245 7.48 -39.26 -9.03
CA GLY A 245 7.44 -39.77 -10.40
C GLY A 245 6.19 -39.37 -11.20
N PRO A 246 5.91 -40.06 -12.33
CA PRO A 246 4.82 -39.71 -13.25
C PRO A 246 3.42 -39.72 -12.62
N ILE A 247 3.20 -40.56 -11.60
CA ILE A 247 1.93 -40.62 -10.86
C ILE A 247 1.75 -39.34 -10.04
N GLY A 248 2.81 -38.89 -9.37
CA GLY A 248 2.82 -37.62 -8.64
C GLY A 248 2.54 -36.42 -9.54
N ALA A 249 3.20 -36.35 -10.70
CA ALA A 249 2.96 -35.30 -11.69
C ALA A 249 1.48 -35.26 -12.11
N LYS A 250 0.89 -36.41 -12.49
CA LYS A 250 -0.53 -36.50 -12.88
C LYS A 250 -1.48 -36.08 -11.76
N ALA A 251 -1.21 -36.52 -10.53
CA ALA A 251 -2.00 -36.14 -9.35
C ALA A 251 -1.93 -34.62 -9.11
N ALA A 252 -0.73 -34.05 -9.19
CA ALA A 252 -0.54 -32.61 -9.06
C ALA A 252 -1.20 -31.82 -10.18
N THR A 253 -1.15 -32.28 -11.44
CA THR A 253 -1.90 -31.65 -12.55
C THR A 253 -3.40 -31.68 -12.29
N LEU A 254 -3.94 -32.79 -11.76
CA LEU A 254 -5.36 -32.88 -11.42
C LEU A 254 -5.74 -31.89 -10.31
N ILE A 255 -4.92 -31.79 -9.26
CA ILE A 255 -5.10 -30.82 -8.18
C ILE A 255 -5.07 -29.40 -8.74
N GLN A 256 -4.09 -29.08 -9.59
CA GLN A 256 -3.95 -27.74 -10.17
C GLN A 256 -5.09 -27.37 -11.14
N ARG A 257 -5.75 -28.34 -11.76
CA ARG A 257 -6.98 -28.08 -12.55
C ARG A 257 -8.16 -27.67 -11.69
N ILE A 258 -8.21 -28.10 -10.43
CA ILE A 258 -9.31 -27.82 -9.50
C ILE A 258 -8.99 -26.56 -8.68
N ALA A 259 -7.79 -26.49 -8.09
CA ALA A 259 -7.38 -25.44 -7.17
C ALA A 259 -6.70 -24.24 -7.86
N GLY A 260 -6.40 -24.35 -9.16
CA GLY A 260 -5.58 -23.39 -9.90
C GLY A 260 -4.08 -23.71 -9.82
N PRO A 261 -3.23 -22.91 -10.49
CA PRO A 261 -1.78 -23.10 -10.48
C PRO A 261 -1.22 -23.02 -9.07
N ILE A 262 -0.49 -24.05 -8.63
CA ILE A 262 0.17 -24.08 -7.33
C ILE A 262 1.68 -24.07 -7.57
N ARG A 263 2.34 -23.04 -7.04
CA ARG A 263 3.79 -22.88 -7.18
C ARG A 263 4.47 -23.05 -5.84
N VAL A 264 5.44 -23.96 -5.78
CA VAL A 264 6.22 -24.28 -4.59
C VAL A 264 7.54 -23.52 -4.66
N GLY A 265 7.90 -22.82 -3.59
CA GLY A 265 9.10 -21.97 -3.56
C GLY A 265 8.93 -20.62 -4.25
N ALA A 266 7.70 -20.23 -4.58
CA ALA A 266 7.38 -18.87 -5.00
C ALA A 266 7.50 -17.89 -3.81
N ASP A 267 7.50 -16.59 -4.09
CA ASP A 267 7.53 -15.52 -3.07
C ASP A 267 6.49 -15.76 -1.95
N PRO A 268 6.95 -15.98 -0.70
CA PRO A 268 6.05 -16.24 0.42
C PRO A 268 5.52 -14.94 1.08
N PHE A 269 6.06 -13.78 0.70
CA PHE A 269 5.76 -12.49 1.34
C PHE A 269 4.62 -11.73 0.68
N VAL A 270 4.08 -12.24 -0.43
CA VAL A 270 3.03 -11.57 -1.22
C VAL A 270 3.47 -10.14 -1.59
N ASN A 271 4.71 -10.04 -2.08
CA ASN A 271 5.33 -8.79 -2.51
C ASN A 271 4.79 -8.33 -3.86
N ASP A 272 4.27 -9.23 -4.70
CA ASP A 272 3.64 -8.86 -5.97
C ASP A 272 2.52 -7.82 -5.76
N PRO A 273 2.73 -6.57 -6.21
CA PRO A 273 1.81 -5.48 -5.92
C PRO A 273 0.73 -5.34 -7.00
N LYS A 274 0.63 -6.26 -7.96
CA LYS A 274 -0.33 -6.19 -9.08
C LYS A 274 -1.77 -6.02 -8.60
N MET A 275 -2.16 -6.66 -7.50
CA MET A 275 -3.50 -6.47 -6.92
C MET A 275 -3.76 -5.01 -6.55
N PHE A 276 -2.75 -4.34 -6.00
CA PHE A 276 -2.85 -2.95 -5.62
C PHE A 276 -2.85 -2.03 -6.85
N TYR A 277 -1.88 -2.16 -7.75
CA TYR A 277 -1.73 -1.24 -8.89
C TYR A 277 -2.80 -1.43 -9.98
N ASP A 278 -3.03 -2.67 -10.43
CA ASP A 278 -3.92 -2.94 -11.57
C ASP A 278 -5.41 -2.92 -11.19
N VAL A 279 -5.75 -3.18 -9.93
CA VAL A 279 -7.15 -3.30 -9.48
C VAL A 279 -7.54 -2.19 -8.52
N ILE A 280 -6.81 -1.99 -7.43
CA ILE A 280 -7.25 -1.04 -6.38
C ILE A 280 -6.93 0.41 -6.78
N GLN A 281 -5.71 0.70 -7.23
CA GLN A 281 -5.25 2.06 -7.44
C GLN A 281 -5.68 2.61 -8.79
N ARG A 282 -5.61 1.80 -9.86
CA ARG A 282 -6.13 2.17 -11.20
C ARG A 282 -7.61 2.56 -11.16
N ARG A 283 -8.43 1.83 -10.39
CA ARG A 283 -9.87 2.12 -10.22
C ARG A 283 -10.17 3.34 -9.35
N ARG A 284 -9.16 4.10 -8.95
CA ARG A 284 -9.33 5.42 -8.32
C ARG A 284 -9.21 6.57 -9.31
N ASN A 285 -8.78 6.31 -10.55
CA ASN A 285 -8.60 7.34 -11.59
C ASN A 285 -9.92 8.08 -11.88
N TRP A 286 -11.06 7.38 -11.94
CA TRP A 286 -12.35 7.97 -12.30
C TRP A 286 -12.89 9.01 -11.31
N VAL A 287 -12.42 8.99 -10.06
CA VAL A 287 -12.75 9.99 -9.01
C VAL A 287 -11.59 10.91 -8.67
N ASN A 288 -10.52 10.89 -9.46
CA ASN A 288 -9.33 11.68 -9.20
C ASN A 288 -8.77 11.43 -7.78
N ALA A 289 -8.52 10.15 -7.45
CA ALA A 289 -8.06 9.75 -6.12
C ALA A 289 -6.95 8.67 -6.16
N SER A 290 -6.31 8.43 -7.32
CA SER A 290 -5.03 7.74 -7.36
C SER A 290 -4.01 8.55 -6.55
N PHE A 291 -3.05 7.92 -5.88
CA PHE A 291 -2.11 8.64 -5.02
C PHE A 291 -0.69 8.19 -5.32
N CYS A 292 0.28 9.05 -5.01
CA CYS A 292 1.69 8.72 -5.17
C CYS A 292 2.12 7.66 -4.14
N CYS A 293 2.96 6.72 -4.56
CA CYS A 293 3.51 5.61 -3.76
C CYS A 293 5.02 5.75 -3.51
N GLY A 294 5.53 6.98 -3.57
CA GLY A 294 6.89 7.33 -3.17
C GLY A 294 7.95 7.15 -4.25
N ALA A 295 7.78 6.26 -5.23
CA ALA A 295 8.71 6.05 -6.32
C ALA A 295 8.01 5.55 -7.60
N GLY A 296 8.68 5.65 -8.75
CA GLY A 296 8.09 5.35 -10.06
C GLY A 296 6.97 6.32 -10.39
N SER A 297 7.18 7.61 -10.09
CA SER A 297 6.16 8.64 -10.27
C SER A 297 6.75 9.91 -10.85
N ILE A 298 5.96 10.58 -11.69
CA ILE A 298 6.31 11.84 -12.34
C ILE A 298 5.45 12.93 -11.73
N HIS A 299 6.06 14.04 -11.31
CA HIS A 299 5.39 15.14 -10.62
C HIS A 299 5.60 16.44 -11.38
N ARG A 300 4.53 17.22 -11.56
CA ARG A 300 4.62 18.61 -12.02
C ARG A 300 5.21 19.46 -10.89
N ARG A 301 6.36 20.08 -11.14
CA ARG A 301 7.04 20.89 -10.13
C ARG A 301 6.18 22.03 -9.61
N GLU A 302 5.48 22.74 -10.50
CA GLU A 302 4.56 23.83 -10.14
C GLU A 302 3.50 23.36 -9.13
N ALA A 303 2.91 22.17 -9.33
CA ALA A 303 1.86 21.66 -8.46
C ALA A 303 2.36 21.45 -7.03
N VAL A 304 3.51 20.79 -6.89
CA VAL A 304 4.13 20.52 -5.58
C VAL A 304 4.55 21.84 -4.92
N MET A 305 5.17 22.75 -5.67
CA MET A 305 5.64 24.03 -5.12
C MET A 305 4.51 24.97 -4.72
N GLU A 306 3.44 25.06 -5.50
CA GLU A 306 2.30 25.89 -5.15
C GLU A 306 1.63 25.37 -3.87
N ALA A 307 1.43 24.06 -3.75
CA ALA A 307 0.89 23.46 -2.53
C ALA A 307 1.80 23.74 -1.32
N ALA A 308 3.11 23.67 -1.50
CA ALA A 308 4.11 24.02 -0.50
C ALA A 308 3.98 25.47 -0.03
N LEU A 309 3.96 26.43 -0.97
CA LEU A 309 3.92 27.86 -0.70
C LEU A 309 2.61 28.27 -0.02
N ARG A 310 1.49 27.67 -0.42
CA ARG A 310 0.19 27.88 0.25
C ARG A 310 0.21 27.35 1.68
N SER A 311 0.73 26.14 1.88
CA SER A 311 0.85 25.58 3.23
C SER A 311 1.80 26.40 4.09
N PHE A 312 2.90 26.91 3.52
CA PHE A 312 3.85 27.78 4.20
C PHE A 312 3.17 29.08 4.64
N GLY A 313 2.51 29.78 3.71
CA GLY A 313 1.81 31.04 4.03
C GLY A 313 0.75 30.88 5.12
N SER A 314 -0.02 29.79 5.09
CA SER A 314 -1.02 29.49 6.13
C SER A 314 -0.37 29.27 7.51
N LYS A 315 0.79 28.60 7.58
CA LYS A 315 1.48 28.35 8.85
C LYS A 315 2.16 29.60 9.39
N VAL A 316 2.76 30.41 8.51
CA VAL A 316 3.30 31.73 8.88
C VAL A 316 2.20 32.57 9.51
N GLN A 317 1.02 32.64 8.89
CA GLN A 317 -0.12 33.38 9.41
C GLN A 317 -0.58 32.86 10.79
N GLN A 318 -0.66 31.54 10.97
CA GLN A 318 -1.01 30.93 12.25
C GLN A 318 0.00 31.25 13.36
N ARG A 319 1.31 31.19 13.06
CA ARG A 319 2.36 31.57 14.02
C ARG A 319 2.29 33.05 14.38
N THR A 320 2.06 33.91 13.40
CA THR A 320 1.89 35.35 13.63
C THR A 320 0.73 35.63 14.59
N TYR A 321 -0.42 34.97 14.39
CA TYR A 321 -1.57 35.13 15.29
C TYR A 321 -1.32 34.56 16.69
N ALA A 322 -0.64 33.43 16.81
CA ALA A 322 -0.30 32.88 18.12
C ALA A 322 0.66 33.80 18.90
N ALA A 323 1.63 34.41 18.21
CA ALA A 323 2.54 35.38 18.83
C ALA A 323 1.81 36.67 19.22
N GLU A 324 0.92 37.18 18.35
CA GLU A 324 0.06 38.32 18.64
C GLU A 324 -0.79 38.09 19.90
N GLU A 325 -1.41 36.90 20.02
CA GLU A 325 -2.22 36.53 21.19
C GLU A 325 -1.39 36.55 22.47
N VAL A 326 -0.20 35.94 22.46
CA VAL A 326 0.71 35.92 23.62
C VAL A 326 1.12 37.33 24.04
N ILE A 327 1.46 38.19 23.08
CA ILE A 327 1.89 39.57 23.35
C ILE A 327 0.72 40.39 23.91
N THR A 328 -0.46 40.29 23.30
CA THR A 328 -1.67 41.01 23.73
C THR A 328 -2.06 40.61 25.16
N LEU A 329 -2.01 39.31 25.49
CA LEU A 329 -2.29 38.81 26.84
C LEU A 329 -1.26 39.26 27.88
N THR A 330 0.03 39.30 27.50
CA THR A 330 1.13 39.62 28.42
C THR A 330 1.25 41.13 28.67
N SER A 331 1.15 41.93 27.61
CA SER A 331 1.21 43.40 27.66
C SER A 331 -0.06 44.03 28.21
N LYS A 332 -1.20 43.32 28.17
CA LYS A 332 -2.56 43.83 28.43
C LYS A 332 -2.98 44.96 27.50
N GLU A 333 -2.30 45.10 26.36
CA GLU A 333 -2.71 46.00 25.29
C GLU A 333 -3.85 45.37 24.49
N ARG A 334 -4.62 46.19 23.78
CA ARG A 334 -5.75 45.69 22.95
C ARG A 334 -5.31 45.30 21.55
N GLU A 335 -4.25 45.92 21.05
CA GLU A 335 -3.73 45.75 19.69
C GLU A 335 -2.21 45.88 19.72
N VAL A 336 -1.53 45.13 18.87
CA VAL A 336 -0.07 45.18 18.70
C VAL A 336 0.27 46.22 17.64
N ALA A 337 1.29 47.05 17.88
CA ALA A 337 1.73 48.07 16.92
C ALA A 337 2.03 47.47 15.53
N PRO A 338 1.65 48.12 14.42
CA PRO A 338 1.83 47.58 13.07
C PRO A 338 3.28 47.21 12.73
N GLU A 339 4.25 47.98 13.20
CA GLU A 339 5.68 47.71 12.99
C GLU A 339 6.13 46.43 13.69
N LEU A 340 5.60 46.18 14.89
CA LEU A 340 5.88 44.97 15.64
C LEU A 340 5.20 43.75 15.00
N MET A 341 3.97 43.90 14.49
CA MET A 341 3.30 42.84 13.73
C MET A 341 4.06 42.44 12.47
N GLU A 342 4.63 43.40 11.73
CA GLU A 342 5.44 43.11 10.56
C GLU A 342 6.76 42.41 10.93
N ALA A 343 7.38 42.80 12.04
CA ALA A 343 8.55 42.10 12.58
C ALA A 343 8.23 40.65 12.97
N ILE A 344 7.12 40.41 13.68
CA ILE A 344 6.64 39.07 14.05
C ILE A 344 6.36 38.23 12.80
N ARG A 345 5.75 38.83 11.77
CA ARG A 345 5.47 38.14 10.51
C ARG A 345 6.75 37.75 9.79
N THR A 346 7.74 38.65 9.75
CA THR A 346 9.05 38.41 9.14
C THR A 346 9.78 37.29 9.87
N GLU A 347 9.77 37.29 11.20
CA GLU A 347 10.34 36.22 12.03
C GLU A 347 9.62 34.88 11.81
N ALA A 348 8.29 34.89 11.78
CA ALA A 348 7.49 33.70 11.49
C ALA A 348 7.80 33.12 10.10
N ALA A 349 7.98 33.98 9.08
CA ALA A 349 8.37 33.57 7.74
C ALA A 349 9.80 33.03 7.68
N ALA A 350 10.74 33.61 8.43
CA ALA A 350 12.14 33.16 8.49
C ALA A 350 12.31 31.81 9.22
N THR A 351 11.41 31.50 10.16
CA THR A 351 11.48 30.28 11.00
C THR A 351 10.62 29.12 10.49
N GLU A 352 9.59 29.40 9.70
CA GLU A 352 8.77 28.33 9.12
C GLU A 352 9.51 27.67 7.95
N LEU A 353 9.41 26.34 7.85
CA LEU A 353 10.07 25.61 6.77
C LEU A 353 9.12 25.42 5.59
N LEU A 354 9.55 25.86 4.41
CA LEU A 354 8.89 25.49 3.15
C LEU A 354 9.05 23.98 2.93
N THR A 355 7.94 23.25 2.86
CA THR A 355 7.91 21.79 2.79
C THR A 355 7.11 21.32 1.58
N PRO A 356 7.76 21.14 0.40
CA PRO A 356 7.10 20.66 -0.82
C PRO A 356 6.46 19.29 -0.65
N TYR A 357 7.18 18.38 0.01
CA TYR A 357 6.67 17.11 0.48
C TYR A 357 6.51 17.17 2.00
N ARG A 358 5.43 16.57 2.53
CA ARG A 358 5.18 16.54 3.98
C ARG A 358 6.26 15.74 4.71
N PHE A 359 6.80 16.29 5.79
CA PHE A 359 7.76 15.57 6.65
C PHE A 359 7.02 14.53 7.50
N HIS A 360 6.79 13.37 6.90
CA HIS A 360 6.00 12.28 7.47
C HIS A 360 6.50 10.94 6.92
N VAL A 361 6.27 9.83 7.63
CA VAL A 361 6.70 8.48 7.20
C VAL A 361 5.93 7.97 5.97
N SER A 362 4.78 8.58 5.70
CA SER A 362 3.94 8.36 4.51
C SER A 362 3.72 9.70 3.81
N GLU A 363 4.81 10.37 3.45
CA GLU A 363 4.80 11.68 2.79
C GLU A 363 4.09 11.65 1.44
N ASP A 364 4.16 10.51 0.77
CA ASP A 364 3.66 10.25 -0.58
C ASP A 364 2.14 10.39 -0.67
N ILE A 365 1.40 9.59 0.11
CA ILE A 365 -0.06 9.66 0.20
C ILE A 365 -0.49 10.97 0.88
N PHE A 366 0.28 11.49 1.84
CA PHE A 366 -0.08 12.73 2.52
C PHE A 366 -0.01 13.94 1.58
N THR A 367 1.08 14.07 0.82
CA THR A 367 1.22 15.11 -0.21
C THR A 367 0.10 14.98 -1.26
N SER A 368 -0.26 13.74 -1.65
CA SER A 368 -1.39 13.49 -2.56
C SER A 368 -2.73 14.03 -2.02
N ILE A 369 -3.02 13.80 -0.73
CA ILE A 369 -4.21 14.32 -0.06
C ILE A 369 -4.23 15.85 -0.04
N VAL A 370 -3.09 16.48 0.23
CA VAL A 370 -2.96 17.94 0.25
C VAL A 370 -3.25 18.52 -1.14
N LEU A 371 -2.66 17.95 -2.19
CA LEU A 371 -2.86 18.41 -3.57
C LEU A 371 -4.31 18.24 -4.02
N HIS A 372 -4.91 17.06 -3.80
CA HIS A 372 -6.32 16.84 -4.14
C HIS A 372 -7.31 17.69 -3.34
N ALA A 373 -6.93 18.13 -2.14
CA ALA A 373 -7.76 19.03 -1.32
C ALA A 373 -7.74 20.49 -1.82
N ASP A 374 -6.82 20.86 -2.71
CA ASP A 374 -6.77 22.21 -3.28
C ASP A 374 -7.87 22.39 -4.35
N ARG A 375 -9.04 22.86 -3.93
CA ARG A 375 -10.17 23.17 -4.82
C ARG A 375 -9.92 24.34 -5.77
N ARG A 376 -8.96 25.23 -5.47
CA ARG A 376 -8.71 26.41 -6.30
C ARG A 376 -8.02 26.02 -7.59
N ARG A 377 -7.00 25.17 -7.48
CA ARG A 377 -6.33 24.59 -8.67
C ARG A 377 -7.04 23.36 -9.20
N GLY A 378 -7.60 22.55 -8.31
CA GLY A 378 -8.28 21.31 -8.67
C GLY A 378 -7.32 20.29 -9.24
N TRP A 379 -6.16 20.12 -8.58
CA TRP A 379 -5.10 19.21 -9.02
C TRP A 379 -5.64 17.79 -9.22
N LYS A 380 -5.09 17.13 -10.24
CA LYS A 380 -5.45 15.79 -10.66
C LYS A 380 -4.28 14.83 -10.58
N SER A 381 -4.61 13.55 -10.55
CA SER A 381 -3.66 12.46 -10.58
C SER A 381 -4.11 11.37 -11.54
N LYS A 382 -3.13 10.57 -11.98
CA LYS A 382 -3.38 9.40 -12.81
C LYS A 382 -2.51 8.23 -12.34
N MET A 383 -3.12 7.06 -12.17
CA MET A 383 -2.41 5.79 -12.17
C MET A 383 -2.27 5.30 -13.61
N HIS A 384 -1.06 5.37 -14.15
CA HIS A 384 -0.73 4.81 -15.47
C HIS A 384 -0.76 3.28 -15.39
N PRO A 385 -1.35 2.57 -16.38
CA PRO A 385 -1.54 1.13 -16.26
C PRO A 385 -0.28 0.30 -16.49
N ILE A 386 0.70 0.77 -17.28
CA ILE A 386 1.86 -0.04 -17.67
C ILE A 386 3.01 0.16 -16.68
N VAL A 387 3.74 -0.91 -16.37
CA VAL A 387 4.97 -0.87 -15.58
C VAL A 387 6.04 -0.12 -16.37
N GLU A 388 6.52 0.99 -15.81
CA GLU A 388 7.57 1.82 -16.42
C GLU A 388 8.88 1.85 -15.61
N SER A 389 8.96 1.04 -14.55
CA SER A 389 10.17 0.91 -13.73
C SER A 389 10.20 -0.43 -13.01
N LYS A 390 11.41 -0.97 -12.79
CA LYS A 390 11.66 -2.16 -11.96
C LYS A 390 12.35 -1.79 -10.64
N MET A 391 12.10 -2.56 -9.59
CA MET A 391 12.57 -2.32 -8.20
C MET A 391 12.91 -3.64 -7.51
N LEU A 392 13.54 -3.59 -6.33
CA LEU A 392 13.86 -4.78 -5.55
C LEU A 392 12.82 -5.04 -4.46
N SER A 393 12.48 -6.31 -4.28
CA SER A 393 11.58 -6.74 -3.21
C SER A 393 12.30 -6.82 -1.85
N PRO A 394 11.55 -6.79 -0.73
CA PRO A 394 12.06 -7.18 0.57
C PRO A 394 12.54 -8.64 0.57
N GLN A 395 13.82 -8.86 0.91
CA GLN A 395 14.48 -10.16 0.83
C GLN A 395 14.23 -11.09 2.02
N ASP A 396 13.70 -10.57 3.13
CA ASP A 396 13.48 -11.33 4.36
C ASP A 396 12.28 -10.81 5.18
N LEU A 397 11.81 -11.63 6.12
CA LEU A 397 10.60 -11.34 6.90
C LEU A 397 10.76 -10.11 7.81
N LEU A 398 11.96 -9.84 8.33
CA LEU A 398 12.19 -8.68 9.20
C LEU A 398 12.05 -7.39 8.39
N THR A 399 12.72 -7.32 7.24
CA THR A 399 12.66 -6.22 6.28
C THR A 399 11.22 -5.96 5.83
N TRP A 400 10.50 -7.02 5.46
CA TRP A 400 9.08 -6.96 5.09
C TRP A 400 8.20 -6.43 6.24
N THR A 401 8.41 -6.93 7.46
CA THR A 401 7.63 -6.51 8.63
C THR A 401 7.86 -5.03 8.95
N VAL A 402 9.10 -4.55 8.90
CA VAL A 402 9.43 -3.14 9.17
C VAL A 402 8.75 -2.22 8.16
N GLN A 403 8.77 -2.55 6.87
CA GLN A 403 8.10 -1.76 5.84
C GLN A 403 6.59 -1.69 6.07
N ARG A 404 5.92 -2.84 6.25
CA ARG A 404 4.47 -2.88 6.45
C ARG A 404 4.05 -2.19 7.75
N TYR A 405 4.88 -2.22 8.79
CA TYR A 405 4.65 -1.46 10.01
C TYR A 405 4.68 0.05 9.78
N LYS A 406 5.66 0.55 9.01
CA LYS A 406 5.76 1.96 8.63
C LYS A 406 4.53 2.41 7.84
N TYR A 407 4.06 1.60 6.90
CA TYR A 407 2.84 1.90 6.13
C TYR A 407 1.58 1.94 7.00
N ALA A 408 1.41 0.96 7.89
CA ALA A 408 0.27 0.93 8.81
C ALA A 408 0.31 2.09 9.81
N GLY A 409 1.46 2.30 10.47
CA GLY A 409 1.64 3.35 11.45
C GLY A 409 1.48 4.75 10.85
N GLY A 410 2.13 5.03 9.72
CA GLY A 410 2.00 6.32 9.04
C GLY A 410 0.59 6.58 8.53
N SER A 411 -0.09 5.58 7.98
CA SER A 411 -1.48 5.74 7.55
C SER A 411 -2.42 6.04 8.74
N LEU A 412 -2.26 5.31 9.84
CA LEU A 412 -3.07 5.52 11.05
C LEU A 412 -2.76 6.88 11.71
N ASP A 413 -1.51 7.34 11.68
CA ASP A 413 -1.13 8.67 12.18
C ASP A 413 -1.85 9.78 11.41
N ILE A 414 -1.85 9.71 10.07
CA ILE A 414 -2.60 10.64 9.21
C ILE A 414 -4.09 10.61 9.55
N LEU A 415 -4.68 9.42 9.72
CA LEU A 415 -6.09 9.27 10.06
C LEU A 415 -6.46 9.97 11.38
N VAL A 416 -5.60 9.87 12.40
CA VAL A 416 -5.86 10.43 13.74
C VAL A 416 -5.57 11.93 13.79
N ASN A 417 -4.48 12.39 13.18
CA ASN A 417 -3.99 13.76 13.34
C ASN A 417 -4.49 14.75 12.27
N ASP A 418 -4.75 14.30 11.04
CA ASP A 418 -5.20 15.16 9.92
C ASP A 418 -6.59 14.77 9.40
N ASN A 419 -6.92 13.48 9.49
CA ASN A 419 -8.19 12.86 9.14
C ASN A 419 -8.75 13.25 7.74
N PRO A 420 -8.32 12.53 6.69
CA PRO A 420 -8.76 12.80 5.32
C PRO A 420 -10.27 12.66 5.08
N ILE A 421 -11.00 11.94 5.95
CA ILE A 421 -12.45 11.74 5.81
C ILE A 421 -13.21 13.05 6.05
N PHE A 422 -12.72 13.88 6.99
CA PHE A 422 -13.34 15.16 7.33
C PHE A 422 -12.59 16.37 6.79
N ARG A 423 -11.42 16.16 6.18
CA ARG A 423 -10.59 17.22 5.59
C ARG A 423 -11.40 18.09 4.60
N PRO A 424 -11.38 19.43 4.74
CA PRO A 424 -12.01 20.31 3.78
C PRO A 424 -11.29 20.25 2.43
N GLY A 425 -11.99 20.58 1.34
CA GLY A 425 -11.40 20.61 0.00
C GLY A 425 -11.58 19.32 -0.81
N LEU A 426 -11.52 18.15 -0.18
CA LEU A 426 -11.81 16.89 -0.87
C LEU A 426 -13.29 16.78 -1.28
N THR A 427 -13.55 16.10 -2.40
CA THR A 427 -14.90 15.67 -2.78
C THR A 427 -15.37 14.48 -1.93
N PHE A 428 -16.67 14.21 -1.90
CA PHE A 428 -17.20 13.04 -1.20
C PHE A 428 -16.58 11.74 -1.71
N SER A 429 -16.47 11.57 -3.03
CA SER A 429 -15.86 10.38 -3.63
C SER A 429 -14.38 10.22 -3.27
N GLN A 430 -13.60 11.31 -3.27
CA GLN A 430 -12.21 11.26 -2.83
C GLN A 430 -12.10 10.90 -1.34
N ARG A 431 -12.97 11.46 -0.49
CA ARG A 431 -13.03 11.10 0.94
C ARG A 431 -13.32 9.62 1.14
N LEU A 432 -14.22 9.03 0.35
CA LEU A 432 -14.48 7.59 0.39
C LEU A 432 -13.27 6.76 -0.06
N MET A 433 -12.55 7.15 -1.12
CA MET A 433 -11.37 6.42 -1.58
C MET A 433 -10.22 6.46 -0.57
N TYR A 434 -9.91 7.64 -0.04
CA TYR A 434 -8.94 7.77 1.04
C TYR A 434 -9.42 7.02 2.28
N GLY A 435 -10.68 7.23 2.68
CA GLY A 435 -11.34 6.54 3.77
C GLY A 435 -11.22 5.02 3.68
N THR A 436 -11.41 4.44 2.48
CA THR A 436 -11.22 2.99 2.24
C THR A 436 -9.81 2.53 2.59
N THR A 437 -8.81 3.33 2.22
CA THR A 437 -7.39 3.03 2.50
C THR A 437 -7.11 3.02 3.99
N PHE A 438 -7.52 4.08 4.70
CA PHE A 438 -7.30 4.20 6.14
C PHE A 438 -8.15 3.21 6.94
N TYR A 439 -9.39 2.96 6.53
CA TYR A 439 -10.30 2.01 7.16
C TYR A 439 -9.73 0.59 7.12
N SER A 440 -9.06 0.21 6.03
CA SER A 440 -8.43 -1.11 5.91
C SER A 440 -7.37 -1.37 6.97
N TYR A 441 -6.72 -0.34 7.52
CA TYR A 441 -5.74 -0.47 8.61
C TYR A 441 -6.37 -0.60 9.99
N LEU A 442 -7.68 -0.39 10.13
CA LEU A 442 -8.44 -0.66 11.38
C LEU A 442 -8.90 -2.12 11.49
N ALA A 443 -8.80 -2.88 10.40
CA ALA A 443 -9.26 -4.27 10.38
C ALA A 443 -8.66 -5.25 11.38
N PRO A 444 -7.41 -5.08 11.85
CA PRO A 444 -6.90 -5.89 12.94
C PRO A 444 -7.86 -5.96 14.15
N LEU A 445 -8.66 -4.91 14.41
CA LEU A 445 -9.61 -4.87 15.52
C LEU A 445 -10.71 -5.93 15.41
N TRP A 446 -11.37 -6.04 14.26
CA TRP A 446 -12.43 -7.05 14.06
C TRP A 446 -11.88 -8.41 13.61
N ASN A 447 -10.71 -8.44 12.96
CA ASN A 447 -10.03 -9.68 12.62
C ASN A 447 -9.69 -10.49 13.87
N MET A 448 -9.29 -9.85 14.98
CA MET A 448 -9.10 -10.55 16.25
C MET A 448 -10.36 -11.28 16.71
N VAL A 449 -11.53 -10.66 16.57
CA VAL A 449 -12.81 -11.31 16.91
C VAL A 449 -13.03 -12.53 16.03
N PHE A 450 -12.87 -12.43 14.71
CA PHE A 450 -13.03 -13.56 13.79
C PHE A 450 -12.01 -14.69 14.03
N LEU A 451 -10.78 -14.35 14.42
CA LEU A 451 -9.73 -15.33 14.68
C LEU A 451 -10.02 -16.18 15.92
N PHE A 452 -10.52 -15.56 16.99
CA PHE A 452 -10.75 -16.24 18.27
C PHE A 452 -12.17 -16.76 18.46
N SER A 453 -13.17 -16.27 17.71
CA SER A 453 -14.57 -16.71 17.84
C SER A 453 -14.75 -18.24 17.72
N PRO A 454 -14.13 -18.93 16.74
CA PRO A 454 -14.25 -20.38 16.66
C PRO A 454 -13.69 -21.11 17.87
N ALA A 455 -12.55 -20.64 18.41
CA ALA A 455 -11.95 -21.23 19.59
C ALA A 455 -12.81 -21.02 20.85
N ILE A 456 -13.42 -19.84 21.01
CA ILE A 456 -14.32 -19.55 22.13
C ILE A 456 -15.50 -20.53 22.13
N TYR A 457 -16.17 -20.70 20.99
CA TYR A 457 -17.26 -21.68 20.87
C TYR A 457 -16.78 -23.10 21.17
N LEU A 458 -15.68 -23.52 20.55
CA LEU A 458 -15.19 -24.89 20.68
C LEU A 458 -14.78 -25.22 22.12
N PHE A 459 -14.22 -24.28 22.89
CA PHE A 459 -13.90 -24.50 24.30
C PHE A 459 -15.12 -24.51 25.22
N THR A 460 -16.08 -23.61 24.98
CA THR A 460 -17.14 -23.30 25.97
C THR A 460 -18.50 -23.91 25.62
N GLY A 461 -18.73 -24.30 24.37
CA GLY A 461 -20.05 -24.65 23.84
C GLY A 461 -21.00 -23.44 23.69
N VAL A 462 -20.56 -22.23 24.09
CA VAL A 462 -21.40 -21.03 24.08
C VAL A 462 -21.49 -20.48 22.65
N SER A 463 -22.69 -20.52 22.08
CA SER A 463 -22.97 -19.97 20.76
C SER A 463 -23.17 -18.44 20.81
N PRO A 464 -22.56 -17.66 19.89
CA PRO A 464 -22.84 -16.22 19.77
C PRO A 464 -24.16 -15.96 19.04
N VAL A 465 -24.74 -17.01 18.45
CA VAL A 465 -26.04 -16.98 17.76
C VAL A 465 -27.06 -17.82 18.52
N SER A 466 -28.33 -17.47 18.47
CA SER A 466 -29.42 -18.15 19.18
C SER A 466 -29.45 -19.66 18.90
N ALA A 467 -29.18 -20.06 17.65
CA ALA A 467 -28.82 -21.43 17.29
C ALA A 467 -28.06 -21.46 15.95
N TYR A 468 -27.14 -22.42 15.80
CA TYR A 468 -26.58 -22.82 14.49
C TYR A 468 -27.62 -23.63 13.71
N SER A 469 -28.72 -22.96 13.38
CA SER A 469 -29.91 -23.52 12.72
C SER A 469 -29.81 -23.39 11.20
N SER A 470 -30.75 -24.02 10.49
CA SER A 470 -30.92 -23.81 9.06
C SER A 470 -31.12 -22.33 8.71
N ASP A 471 -31.80 -21.57 9.58
CA ASP A 471 -32.04 -20.13 9.39
C ASP A 471 -30.73 -19.34 9.31
N PHE A 472 -29.75 -19.64 10.18
CA PHE A 472 -28.43 -19.01 10.13
C PHE A 472 -27.74 -19.24 8.78
N PHE A 473 -27.71 -20.48 8.30
CA PHE A 473 -27.05 -20.82 7.05
C PHE A 473 -27.77 -20.27 5.81
N MET A 474 -29.10 -20.15 5.86
CA MET A 474 -29.90 -19.54 4.79
C MET A 474 -29.64 -18.04 4.61
N HIS A 475 -29.24 -17.34 5.68
CA HIS A 475 -28.81 -15.95 5.57
C HIS A 475 -27.32 -15.84 5.20
N LEU A 476 -26.45 -16.66 5.82
CA LEU A 476 -25.00 -16.58 5.65
C LEU A 476 -24.51 -17.06 4.28
N ILE A 477 -24.93 -18.24 3.83
CA ILE A 477 -24.36 -18.88 2.62
C ILE A 477 -24.61 -18.04 1.36
N PRO A 478 -25.83 -17.52 1.10
CA PRO A 478 -26.06 -16.68 -0.07
C PRO A 478 -25.19 -15.41 -0.06
N PHE A 479 -24.97 -14.82 1.12
CA PHE A 479 -24.08 -13.66 1.24
C PHE A 479 -22.64 -14.03 0.86
N LEU A 480 -22.08 -15.11 1.44
CA LEU A 480 -20.71 -15.53 1.14
C LEU A 480 -20.52 -15.91 -0.33
N VAL A 481 -21.46 -16.63 -0.93
CA VAL A 481 -21.38 -17.02 -2.34
C VAL A 481 -21.42 -15.81 -3.26
N THR A 482 -22.36 -14.88 -3.04
CA THR A 482 -22.47 -13.68 -3.87
C THR A 482 -21.25 -12.76 -3.70
N LEU A 483 -20.71 -12.66 -2.48
CA LEU A 483 -19.46 -11.96 -2.20
C LEU A 483 -18.28 -12.57 -2.96
N GLU A 484 -18.08 -13.89 -2.87
CA GLU A 484 -16.96 -14.56 -3.56
C GLU A 484 -17.09 -14.49 -5.08
N LEU A 485 -18.30 -14.63 -5.63
CA LEU A 485 -18.56 -14.44 -7.06
C LEU A 485 -18.24 -13.01 -7.50
N ALA A 486 -18.68 -12.01 -6.73
CA ALA A 486 -18.31 -10.63 -6.99
C ALA A 486 -16.79 -10.49 -6.99
N MET A 487 -16.11 -10.88 -5.90
CA MET A 487 -14.66 -10.71 -5.78
C MET A 487 -13.89 -11.40 -6.91
N MET A 488 -14.32 -12.60 -7.31
CA MET A 488 -13.74 -13.33 -8.44
C MET A 488 -13.81 -12.52 -9.74
N VAL A 489 -14.97 -11.93 -10.06
CA VAL A 489 -15.12 -11.11 -11.28
C VAL A 489 -14.38 -9.77 -11.14
N GLY A 490 -14.44 -9.14 -9.98
CA GLY A 490 -13.81 -7.84 -9.73
C GLY A 490 -12.29 -7.88 -9.78
N THR A 491 -11.69 -9.00 -9.38
CA THR A 491 -10.23 -9.24 -9.36
C THR A 491 -9.75 -10.17 -10.48
N TRP A 492 -10.60 -10.41 -11.50
CA TRP A 492 -10.35 -11.39 -12.55
C TRP A 492 -8.96 -11.23 -13.19
N GLY A 493 -8.21 -12.33 -13.24
CA GLY A 493 -6.84 -12.37 -13.74
C GLY A 493 -5.77 -12.26 -12.64
N ILE A 494 -6.13 -11.94 -11.40
CA ILE A 494 -5.22 -11.95 -10.25
C ILE A 494 -5.83 -12.77 -9.10
N SER A 495 -5.03 -13.65 -8.50
CA SER A 495 -5.48 -14.45 -7.36
C SER A 495 -5.66 -13.58 -6.10
N GLY A 496 -6.90 -13.44 -5.66
CA GLY A 496 -7.22 -12.67 -4.44
C GLY A 496 -6.89 -13.38 -3.13
N TYR A 497 -6.69 -14.71 -3.14
CA TYR A 497 -6.52 -15.49 -1.91
C TYR A 497 -5.25 -15.10 -1.14
N ALA A 498 -4.11 -14.97 -1.81
CA ALA A 498 -2.85 -14.59 -1.17
C ALA A 498 -2.96 -13.24 -0.46
N ALA A 499 -3.59 -12.26 -1.10
CA ALA A 499 -3.86 -10.95 -0.50
C ALA A 499 -4.81 -11.05 0.71
N LYS A 500 -5.91 -11.82 0.63
CA LYS A 500 -6.84 -12.06 1.76
C LYS A 500 -6.13 -12.74 2.94
N ALA A 501 -5.33 -13.77 2.69
CA ALA A 501 -4.58 -14.50 3.70
C ALA A 501 -3.52 -13.61 4.38
N SER A 502 -2.76 -12.87 3.57
CA SER A 502 -1.79 -11.89 4.06
C SER A 502 -2.48 -10.83 4.93
N TYR A 503 -3.63 -10.32 4.50
CA TYR A 503 -4.40 -9.32 5.24
C TYR A 503 -4.86 -9.81 6.62
N LEU A 504 -5.32 -11.07 6.71
CA LEU A 504 -5.72 -11.65 7.99
C LEU A 504 -4.51 -11.93 8.90
N SER A 505 -3.42 -12.46 8.34
CA SER A 505 -2.19 -12.78 9.09
C SER A 505 -1.39 -11.56 9.56
N PHE A 506 -1.70 -10.38 9.01
CA PHE A 506 -1.12 -9.09 9.36
C PHE A 506 -1.58 -8.55 10.74
N PHE A 507 -2.62 -9.14 11.35
CA PHE A 507 -3.26 -8.61 12.56
C PHE A 507 -2.31 -8.21 13.70
N PRO A 508 -1.21 -8.93 14.04
CA PRO A 508 -0.40 -8.55 15.19
C PRO A 508 0.37 -7.26 14.95
N LEU A 509 0.80 -7.05 13.71
CA LEU A 509 1.54 -5.85 13.33
C LEU A 509 0.61 -4.64 13.25
N GLY A 510 -0.55 -4.83 12.64
CA GLY A 510 -1.60 -3.80 12.61
C GLY A 510 -2.05 -3.40 14.01
N MET A 511 -2.24 -4.35 14.94
CA MET A 511 -2.56 -4.05 16.34
C MET A 511 -1.46 -3.24 17.05
N ARG A 512 -0.18 -3.56 16.79
CA ARG A 512 0.94 -2.77 17.30
C ARG A 512 0.94 -1.34 16.76
N ALA A 513 0.66 -1.17 15.47
CA ALA A 513 0.59 0.16 14.85
C ALA A 513 -0.56 0.99 15.43
N ILE A 514 -1.76 0.40 15.56
CA ILE A 514 -2.91 1.04 16.22
C ILE A 514 -2.57 1.48 17.64
N TYR A 515 -1.95 0.58 18.42
CA TYR A 515 -1.54 0.89 19.79
C TYR A 515 -0.52 2.03 19.87
N ALA A 516 0.49 2.04 18.99
CA ALA A 516 1.52 3.06 18.96
C ALA A 516 0.93 4.46 18.65
N VAL A 517 0.08 4.56 17.62
CA VAL A 517 -0.58 5.82 17.26
C VAL A 517 -1.53 6.27 18.37
N PHE A 518 -2.32 5.37 18.95
CA PHE A 518 -3.21 5.70 20.07
C PHE A 518 -2.46 6.24 21.29
N ARG A 519 -1.22 5.80 21.52
CA ARG A 519 -0.34 6.29 22.59
C ARG A 519 0.42 7.57 22.22
N GLY A 520 0.22 8.14 21.04
CA GLY A 520 0.96 9.30 20.54
C GLY A 520 2.46 9.02 20.34
N GLN A 521 2.84 7.75 20.18
CA GLN A 521 4.23 7.39 19.95
C GLN A 521 4.62 7.76 18.52
N LYS A 522 5.78 8.41 18.35
CA LYS A 522 6.34 8.59 17.01
C LYS A 522 6.57 7.22 16.40
N ILE A 523 5.98 7.00 15.22
CA ILE A 523 6.20 5.79 14.44
C ILE A 523 7.64 5.84 13.92
N SER A 524 8.57 5.33 14.70
CA SER A 524 9.95 5.11 14.29
C SER A 524 10.28 3.64 14.46
N PHE A 525 10.73 3.02 13.38
CA PHE A 525 11.57 1.84 13.44
C PHE A 525 12.93 2.26 12.88
N PRO A 526 14.04 1.73 13.42
CA PRO A 526 15.35 1.90 12.80
C PRO A 526 15.30 1.56 11.32
N VAL A 527 16.24 2.12 10.54
CA VAL A 527 16.32 1.93 9.08
C VAL A 527 16.18 0.45 8.77
N THR A 528 15.35 0.15 7.77
CA THR A 528 15.05 -1.23 7.38
C THR A 528 16.37 -1.89 6.97
N PRO A 529 16.78 -3.02 7.58
CA PRO A 529 17.99 -3.71 7.13
C PRO A 529 17.87 -4.02 5.63
N LYS A 530 18.84 -3.58 4.83
CA LYS A 530 18.82 -3.77 3.37
C LYS A 530 19.63 -4.98 2.92
N VAL A 531 20.49 -5.49 3.81
CA VAL A 531 21.17 -6.77 3.64
C VAL A 531 20.28 -7.87 4.23
N ARG A 532 20.04 -8.91 3.42
CA ARG A 532 19.27 -10.08 3.83
C ARG A 532 19.80 -10.63 5.15
N GLN A 533 18.92 -10.76 6.13
CA GLN A 533 19.26 -11.40 7.39
C GLN A 533 19.11 -12.92 7.24
N SER A 534 20.18 -13.69 7.51
CA SER A 534 20.14 -15.16 7.47
C SER A 534 19.59 -15.72 8.78
N GLY A 535 18.53 -16.53 8.73
CA GLY A 535 18.02 -17.26 9.91
C GLY A 535 16.53 -17.56 9.85
N ASN A 536 16.02 -18.17 10.93
CA ASN A 536 14.57 -18.34 11.11
C ASN A 536 13.97 -17.12 11.83
N PHE A 537 12.78 -16.71 11.40
CA PHE A 537 12.08 -15.54 11.96
C PHE A 537 10.86 -15.94 12.78
N LEU A 538 10.84 -17.16 13.32
CA LEU A 538 9.71 -17.72 14.08
C LEU A 538 9.28 -16.83 15.25
N ARG A 539 10.20 -16.04 15.81
CA ARG A 539 9.88 -15.06 16.87
C ARG A 539 8.90 -13.98 16.39
N LEU A 540 8.96 -13.57 15.12
CA LEU A 540 8.08 -12.55 14.54
C LEU A 540 6.65 -13.07 14.34
N VAL A 541 6.48 -14.38 14.14
CA VAL A 541 5.18 -15.03 13.88
C VAL A 541 4.59 -15.78 15.09
N ARG A 542 5.09 -15.52 16.30
CA ARG A 542 4.56 -16.11 17.55
C ARG A 542 3.05 -15.92 17.73
N PRO A 543 2.46 -14.73 17.47
CA PRO A 543 1.01 -14.55 17.59
C PRO A 543 0.21 -15.44 16.63
N GLN A 544 0.69 -15.65 15.41
CA GLN A 544 0.07 -16.51 14.41
C GLN A 544 0.18 -17.99 14.81
N LEU A 545 1.35 -18.42 15.28
CA LEU A 545 1.54 -19.76 15.86
C LEU A 545 0.63 -20.01 17.06
N PHE A 546 0.45 -19.00 17.92
CA PHE A 546 -0.47 -19.06 19.05
C PHE A 546 -1.92 -19.27 18.60
N VAL A 547 -2.39 -18.51 17.59
CA VAL A 547 -3.74 -18.70 17.02
C VAL A 547 -3.90 -20.13 16.50
N ILE A 548 -2.96 -20.65 15.71
CA ILE A 548 -3.01 -22.04 15.22
C ILE A 548 -3.07 -23.04 16.39
N GLY A 549 -2.18 -22.90 17.38
CA GLY A 549 -2.14 -23.78 18.53
C GLY A 549 -3.45 -23.79 19.32
N VAL A 550 -4.00 -22.61 19.60
CA VAL A 550 -5.29 -22.46 20.29
C VAL A 550 -6.42 -23.08 19.47
N THR A 551 -6.47 -22.85 18.15
CA THR A 551 -7.50 -23.43 17.27
C THR A 551 -7.43 -24.95 17.22
N ILE A 552 -6.24 -25.54 17.15
CA ILE A 552 -6.07 -27.01 17.15
C ILE A 552 -6.53 -27.61 18.48
N VAL A 553 -6.08 -27.05 19.61
CA VAL A 553 -6.47 -27.53 20.94
C VAL A 553 -7.98 -27.38 21.14
N ALA A 554 -8.56 -26.25 20.73
CA ALA A 554 -9.99 -26.03 20.77
C ALA A 554 -10.75 -27.04 19.90
N GLY A 555 -10.26 -27.32 18.68
CA GLY A 555 -10.87 -28.29 17.78
C GLY A 555 -10.89 -29.71 18.34
N ILE A 556 -9.79 -30.15 18.94
CA ILE A 556 -9.71 -31.45 19.64
C ILE A 556 -10.69 -31.48 20.82
N TRP A 557 -10.66 -30.43 21.65
CA TRP A 557 -11.53 -30.33 22.83
C TRP A 557 -13.01 -30.31 22.45
N GLY A 558 -13.43 -29.44 21.55
CA GLY A 558 -14.83 -29.32 21.13
C GLY A 558 -15.37 -30.58 20.44
N SER A 559 -14.51 -31.27 19.67
CA SER A 559 -14.87 -32.56 19.08
C SER A 559 -15.03 -33.65 20.15
N ALA A 560 -14.11 -33.72 21.12
CA ALA A 560 -14.20 -34.67 22.22
C ALA A 560 -15.43 -34.38 23.11
N ALA A 561 -15.67 -33.11 23.46
CA ALA A 561 -16.79 -32.67 24.28
C ALA A 561 -18.14 -33.02 23.65
N LEU A 562 -18.25 -32.92 22.32
CA LEU A 562 -19.43 -33.36 21.55
C LEU A 562 -19.60 -34.89 21.59
N LEU A 563 -18.52 -35.66 21.49
CA LEU A 563 -18.59 -37.13 21.49
C LEU A 563 -18.99 -37.71 22.84
N ILE A 564 -18.59 -37.07 23.95
CA ILE A 564 -18.87 -37.52 25.31
C ILE A 564 -20.07 -36.81 25.96
N ASP A 565 -20.74 -35.92 25.21
CA ASP A 565 -21.90 -35.13 25.66
C ASP A 565 -21.67 -34.37 26.97
N SER A 566 -20.44 -33.88 27.19
CA SER A 566 -20.04 -33.22 28.45
C SER A 566 -20.43 -31.75 28.55
N MET A 567 -20.72 -31.10 27.41
CA MET A 567 -20.98 -29.68 27.27
C MET A 567 -22.02 -29.44 26.16
N PRO A 568 -22.70 -28.28 26.13
CA PRO A 568 -23.81 -28.01 25.21
C PRO A 568 -23.33 -27.70 23.76
N HIS A 569 -22.42 -28.50 23.22
CA HIS A 569 -21.96 -28.40 21.85
C HIS A 569 -22.98 -28.97 20.89
N SER A 570 -23.29 -28.26 19.80
CA SER A 570 -24.14 -28.77 18.74
C SER A 570 -23.28 -29.34 17.60
N PRO A 571 -23.68 -30.43 16.93
CA PRO A 571 -22.94 -30.97 15.79
C PRO A 571 -22.70 -29.92 14.69
N SER A 572 -23.72 -29.12 14.35
CA SER A 572 -23.62 -28.07 13.33
C SER A 572 -22.66 -26.95 13.75
N GLY A 573 -22.66 -26.56 15.03
CA GLY A 573 -21.77 -25.53 15.55
C GLY A 573 -20.32 -25.99 15.61
N VAL A 574 -20.06 -27.24 16.02
CA VAL A 574 -18.70 -27.79 16.02
C VAL A 574 -18.15 -27.85 14.60
N VAL A 575 -18.92 -28.39 13.63
CA VAL A 575 -18.49 -28.45 12.22
C VAL A 575 -18.22 -27.04 11.67
N ALA A 576 -19.13 -26.09 11.87
CA ALA A 576 -18.96 -24.72 11.37
C ALA A 576 -17.69 -24.07 11.94
N ASN A 577 -17.47 -24.16 13.25
CA ASN A 577 -16.31 -23.54 13.90
C ASN A 577 -14.99 -24.27 13.59
N LEU A 578 -15.01 -25.59 13.36
CA LEU A 578 -13.85 -26.30 12.83
C LEU A 578 -13.48 -25.82 11.42
N LEU A 579 -14.46 -25.62 10.54
CA LEU A 579 -14.22 -25.11 9.19
C LEU A 579 -13.65 -23.67 9.21
N TRP A 580 -14.23 -22.78 10.02
CA TRP A 580 -13.71 -21.42 10.19
C TRP A 580 -12.32 -21.41 10.85
N GLY A 581 -12.11 -22.24 11.86
CA GLY A 581 -10.80 -22.42 12.50
C GLY A 581 -9.76 -22.91 11.50
N LEU A 582 -10.09 -23.88 10.66
CA LEU A 582 -9.21 -24.39 9.62
C LEU A 582 -8.87 -23.30 8.58
N ASN A 583 -9.85 -22.51 8.16
CA ASN A 583 -9.62 -21.36 7.28
C ASN A 583 -8.65 -20.35 7.92
N ASN A 584 -8.80 -20.06 9.22
CA ASN A 584 -7.88 -19.20 9.95
C ASN A 584 -6.46 -19.80 9.97
N CYS A 585 -6.32 -21.11 10.20
CA CYS A 585 -5.03 -21.79 10.15
C CYS A 585 -4.37 -21.69 8.76
N PHE A 586 -5.12 -21.89 7.68
CA PHE A 586 -4.60 -21.74 6.32
C PHE A 586 -4.15 -20.30 6.02
N ALA A 587 -4.91 -19.30 6.47
CA ALA A 587 -4.53 -17.91 6.31
C ALA A 587 -3.22 -17.55 7.05
N MET A 588 -2.97 -18.17 8.21
CA MET A 588 -1.71 -18.00 8.96
C MET A 588 -0.54 -18.79 8.38
N ALA A 589 -0.80 -19.88 7.66
CA ALA A 589 0.26 -20.78 7.16
C ALA A 589 1.24 -20.07 6.22
N GLY A 590 0.77 -19.12 5.40
CA GLY A 590 1.62 -18.36 4.47
C GLY A 590 2.75 -17.61 5.17
N ILE A 591 2.42 -16.77 6.16
CA ILE A 591 3.42 -15.97 6.90
C ILE A 591 4.35 -16.84 7.77
N ILE A 592 3.86 -17.99 8.26
CA ILE A 592 4.69 -18.96 8.99
C ILE A 592 5.67 -19.64 8.04
N GLY A 593 5.21 -20.02 6.84
CA GLY A 593 6.08 -20.49 5.76
C GLY A 593 7.15 -19.46 5.41
N ALA A 594 6.77 -18.18 5.30
CA ALA A 594 7.69 -17.07 5.07
C ALA A 594 8.74 -16.92 6.17
N ALA A 595 8.39 -17.17 7.43
CA ALA A 595 9.32 -17.13 8.57
C ALA A 595 10.37 -18.24 8.58
N MET A 596 10.11 -19.33 7.85
CA MET A 596 11.01 -20.48 7.67
C MET A 596 11.65 -20.51 6.27
N TRP A 597 11.27 -19.57 5.41
CA TRP A 597 11.69 -19.57 4.03
C TRP A 597 13.16 -19.16 3.91
N VAL A 598 13.91 -20.00 3.22
CA VAL A 598 15.28 -19.75 2.83
C VAL A 598 15.31 -19.95 1.31
N PRO A 599 15.51 -18.91 0.49
CA PRO A 599 15.70 -19.11 -0.95
C PRO A 599 16.88 -20.05 -1.14
N LYS A 600 16.76 -20.94 -2.12
CA LYS A 600 17.87 -21.79 -2.52
C LYS A 600 19.05 -20.88 -2.87
N GLU A 601 20.23 -21.19 -2.34
CA GLU A 601 21.46 -20.78 -3.02
C GLU A 601 21.43 -21.51 -4.35
N ASP A 602 21.12 -20.81 -5.43
CA ASP A 602 21.26 -21.40 -6.75
C ASP A 602 22.76 -21.56 -6.99
N GLU A 603 23.18 -22.80 -7.26
CA GLU A 603 24.55 -23.21 -7.60
C GLU A 603 25.03 -22.42 -8.82
N GLY A 604 25.61 -21.26 -8.55
CA GLY A 604 26.31 -20.41 -9.50
C GLY A 604 27.77 -20.22 -9.08
N THR A 605 28.37 -21.20 -8.44
CA THR A 605 29.83 -21.32 -8.44
C THR A 605 30.20 -21.83 -9.82
N VAL A 606 30.65 -20.90 -10.67
CA VAL A 606 31.50 -21.19 -11.81
C VAL A 606 32.61 -22.12 -11.29
N GLU A 607 32.59 -23.39 -11.70
CA GLU A 607 33.78 -24.24 -11.61
C GLU A 607 34.87 -23.53 -12.43
N GLU A 608 35.96 -23.19 -11.75
CA GLU A 608 37.18 -22.56 -12.28
C GLU A 608 37.78 -23.32 -13.48
#